data_AF-A0A2W6CTM2-F1
#
_entry.id   AF-A0A2W6CTM2-F1
#
_cell.length_a   1.000
_cell.length_b   1.000
_cell.length_c   1.000
_cell.angle_alpha   90.00
_cell.angle_beta   90.00
_cell.angle_gamma   90.00
#
_symmetry.space_group_name_H-M   'P 1'
#
loop_
_entity.id
_entity.type
_entity.pdbx_description
1 polymer ?
#
loop_
_entity_poly.entity_id
_entity_poly.type
_entity_poly.pdbx_seq_one_letter_code
_entity_poly.pdbx_strand_id
1 'polypeptide(L)'
;MVRFRWAVLAVWIAAAVVVPGALPTLSSAAKSQNTSFLPSSTPVVRASKLAAPFERQNTASTLLIAGRSGGPLSAADESSIATATRAVGAVSGVRDVRSGELSRDGSSRLATVELKGVGARSGGGKMVFDQMRGAVRSVHAPAGLQIHFAGELAQSVDANAKQSHTQSLTELLSVIFIIALLLVVFRAVLAPLVTLFPAVLALLIAGPLIGEAAKAGLEVSTFTQLILIVIVLGAGTDYGLFLIFRVREGLAHGVEPREAVIAAVSRV
;
A
#
# COMPACT_ATOMS: atom_id res chain seq x y z
N MET A 1 15.38 36.30 11.34
CA MET A 1 14.85 35.02 11.85
C MET A 1 15.15 34.76 13.33
N VAL A 2 16.36 35.04 13.85
CA VAL A 2 16.74 34.62 15.22
C VAL A 2 15.97 35.30 16.36
N ARG A 3 15.40 36.50 16.13
CA ARG A 3 14.56 37.21 17.11
C ARG A 3 13.20 36.54 17.35
N PHE A 4 12.65 35.87 16.34
CA PHE A 4 11.32 35.24 16.36
C PHE A 4 11.38 33.72 16.27
N ARG A 5 12.49 33.10 16.70
CA ARG A 5 12.74 31.65 16.55
C ARG A 5 11.60 30.77 17.06
N TRP A 6 10.99 31.15 18.19
CA TRP A 6 9.88 30.41 18.79
C TRP A 6 8.57 30.57 18.01
N ALA A 7 8.29 31.77 17.48
CA ALA A 7 7.11 32.00 16.65
C ALA A 7 7.22 31.26 15.32
N VAL A 8 8.40 31.27 14.68
CA VAL A 8 8.65 30.52 13.45
C VAL A 8 8.49 29.01 13.69
N LEU A 9 9.07 28.49 14.76
CA LEU A 9 8.93 27.09 15.14
C LEU A 9 7.45 26.73 15.40
N ALA A 10 6.74 27.56 16.15
CA ALA A 10 5.33 27.36 16.46
C ALA A 10 4.46 27.36 15.19
N VAL A 11 4.72 28.26 14.24
CA VAL A 11 4.00 28.32 12.96
C VAL A 11 4.23 27.04 12.15
N TRP A 12 5.47 26.55 12.04
CA TRP A 12 5.76 25.32 11.31
C TRP A 12 5.16 24.08 11.97
N ILE A 13 5.22 24.00 13.31
CA ILE A 13 4.57 22.91 14.06
C ILE A 13 3.05 22.97 13.90
N ALA A 14 2.45 24.16 14.03
CA ALA A 14 1.02 24.34 13.83
C ALA A 14 0.61 23.96 12.41
N ALA A 15 1.37 24.38 11.40
CA ALA A 15 1.13 23.98 10.01
C ALA A 15 1.21 22.45 9.84
N ALA A 16 2.20 21.79 10.44
CA ALA A 16 2.33 20.33 10.36
C ALA A 16 1.22 19.54 11.07
N VAL A 17 0.48 20.17 11.98
CA VAL A 17 -0.70 19.55 12.63
C VAL A 17 -1.99 19.89 11.86
N VAL A 18 -2.17 21.16 11.49
CA VAL A 18 -3.40 21.65 10.86
C VAL A 18 -3.52 21.17 9.42
N VAL A 19 -2.44 21.23 8.63
CA VAL A 19 -2.47 20.91 7.20
C VAL A 19 -2.86 19.45 6.93
N PRO A 20 -2.27 18.43 7.58
CA PRO A 20 -2.70 17.04 7.38
C PRO A 20 -4.13 16.74 7.86
N GLY A 21 -4.64 17.50 8.84
CA GLY A 21 -6.01 17.35 9.33
C GLY A 21 -7.06 18.06 8.47
N ALA A 22 -6.69 19.13 7.76
CA ALA A 22 -7.59 19.96 6.97
C ALA A 22 -7.60 19.61 5.47
N LEU A 23 -6.50 19.07 4.93
CA LEU A 23 -6.32 18.81 3.51
C LEU A 23 -6.29 17.32 3.16
N PRO A 24 -6.65 16.94 1.92
CA PRO A 24 -6.59 15.54 1.46
C PRO A 24 -5.15 15.03 1.46
N THR A 25 -4.95 13.76 1.76
CA THR A 25 -3.60 13.18 1.70
C THR A 25 -3.15 13.00 0.26
N LEU A 26 -1.84 13.11 0.01
CA LEU A 26 -1.26 12.88 -1.30
C LEU A 26 -1.66 11.52 -1.89
N SER A 27 -1.70 10.49 -1.05
CA SER A 27 -2.07 9.13 -1.45
C SER A 27 -3.54 8.99 -1.85
N SER A 28 -4.44 9.82 -1.33
CA SER A 28 -5.84 9.87 -1.77
C SER A 28 -6.00 10.51 -3.14
N ALA A 29 -5.09 11.42 -3.50
CA ALA A 29 -5.05 12.10 -4.80
C ALA A 29 -4.21 11.36 -5.85
N ALA A 30 -3.30 10.49 -5.42
CA ALA A 30 -2.40 9.75 -6.28
C ALA A 30 -3.17 8.73 -7.13
N LYS A 31 -3.16 8.92 -8.45
CA LYS A 31 -3.81 7.99 -9.39
C LYS A 31 -2.92 6.75 -9.54
N SER A 32 -3.41 5.59 -9.12
CA SER A 32 -2.64 4.33 -9.12
C SER A 32 -2.77 3.48 -10.40
N GLN A 33 -3.65 3.87 -11.33
CA GLN A 33 -3.87 3.13 -12.58
C GLN A 33 -3.12 3.82 -13.73
N ASN A 34 -2.24 3.08 -14.40
CA ASN A 34 -1.45 3.57 -15.54
C ASN A 34 -2.32 4.14 -16.68
N THR A 35 -3.57 3.67 -16.81
CA THR A 35 -4.54 4.17 -17.79
C THR A 35 -5.09 5.56 -17.44
N SER A 36 -4.98 5.98 -16.19
CA SER A 36 -5.48 7.29 -15.72
C SER A 36 -4.56 8.46 -16.11
N PHE A 37 -3.36 8.17 -16.64
CA PHE A 37 -2.40 9.13 -17.20
C PHE A 37 -2.47 9.23 -18.73
N LEU A 38 -3.27 8.36 -19.37
CA LEU A 38 -3.44 8.41 -20.81
C LEU A 38 -4.41 9.56 -21.15
N PRO A 39 -4.13 10.34 -22.21
CA PRO A 39 -5.08 11.31 -22.71
C PRO A 39 -6.47 10.69 -22.90
N SER A 40 -7.52 11.46 -22.61
CA SER A 40 -8.91 11.01 -22.74
C SER A 40 -9.29 10.59 -24.17
N SER A 41 -8.46 10.96 -25.16
CA SER A 41 -8.58 10.60 -26.57
C SER A 41 -7.99 9.22 -26.93
N THR A 42 -7.23 8.57 -26.05
CA THR A 42 -6.58 7.29 -26.35
C THR A 42 -7.62 6.17 -26.54
N PRO A 43 -7.48 5.31 -27.58
CA PRO A 43 -8.43 4.23 -27.85
C PRO A 43 -8.70 3.31 -26.66
N VAL A 44 -7.69 3.02 -25.84
CA VAL A 44 -7.82 2.20 -24.62
C VAL A 44 -8.75 2.84 -23.58
N VAL A 45 -8.69 4.17 -23.40
CA VAL A 45 -9.56 4.91 -22.47
C VAL A 45 -11.00 4.97 -23.00
N ARG A 46 -11.18 5.07 -24.33
CA ARG A 46 -12.50 5.01 -24.95
C ARG A 46 -13.11 3.61 -24.81
N ALA A 47 -12.32 2.56 -25.04
CA ALA A 47 -12.76 1.18 -24.88
C ALA A 47 -13.15 0.87 -23.43
N SER A 48 -12.38 1.31 -22.43
CA SER A 48 -12.72 1.10 -21.02
C SER A 48 -14.00 1.83 -20.61
N LYS A 49 -14.22 3.06 -21.08
CA LYS A 49 -15.49 3.80 -20.85
C LYS A 49 -16.70 3.09 -21.46
N LEU A 50 -16.54 2.55 -22.67
CA LEU A 50 -17.59 1.77 -23.35
C LEU A 50 -17.86 0.43 -22.66
N ALA A 51 -16.84 -0.17 -22.02
CA ALA A 51 -16.98 -1.41 -21.26
C ALA A 51 -17.58 -1.21 -19.87
N ALA A 52 -17.47 -0.02 -19.28
CA ALA A 52 -17.91 0.27 -17.91
C ALA A 52 -19.38 -0.10 -17.57
N PRO A 53 -20.37 -0.01 -18.49
CA PRO A 53 -21.73 -0.49 -18.23
C PRO A 53 -21.86 -2.02 -18.21
N PHE A 54 -20.94 -2.74 -18.87
CA PHE A 54 -20.91 -4.20 -18.96
C PHE A 54 -20.03 -4.84 -17.90
N GLU A 55 -19.01 -4.13 -17.43
CA GLU A 55 -18.24 -4.50 -16.25
C GLU A 55 -19.17 -4.40 -15.03
N ARG A 56 -19.63 -5.56 -14.53
CA ARG A 56 -20.38 -5.64 -13.28
C ARG A 56 -19.49 -5.11 -12.15
N GLN A 57 -19.61 -3.82 -11.87
CA GLN A 57 -18.78 -3.13 -10.89
C GLN A 57 -18.72 -3.95 -9.60
N ASN A 58 -17.49 -4.19 -9.13
CA ASN A 58 -17.23 -4.73 -7.80
C ASN A 58 -17.68 -6.18 -7.55
N THR A 59 -17.65 -7.04 -8.57
CA THR A 59 -17.85 -8.48 -8.41
C THR A 59 -16.49 -9.18 -8.49
N ALA A 60 -15.83 -9.41 -7.35
CA ALA A 60 -14.70 -10.32 -7.33
C ALA A 60 -15.18 -11.75 -7.62
N SER A 61 -14.41 -12.49 -8.41
CA SER A 61 -14.60 -13.92 -8.60
C SER A 61 -13.37 -14.67 -8.14
N THR A 62 -13.60 -15.85 -7.57
CA THR A 62 -12.53 -16.83 -7.29
C THR A 62 -12.91 -18.16 -7.91
N LEU A 63 -11.91 -18.96 -8.23
CA LEU A 63 -12.08 -20.31 -8.74
C LEU A 63 -11.94 -21.29 -7.56
N LEU A 64 -12.77 -22.32 -7.56
CA LEU A 64 -12.64 -23.50 -6.71
C LEU A 64 -12.30 -24.67 -7.63
N ILE A 65 -11.16 -25.30 -7.41
CA ILE A 65 -10.66 -26.41 -8.21
C ILE A 65 -10.58 -27.63 -7.31
N ALA A 66 -11.33 -28.67 -7.67
CA ALA A 66 -11.23 -29.98 -7.03
C ALA A 66 -10.53 -30.94 -7.98
N GLY A 67 -9.49 -31.63 -7.52
CA GLY A 67 -8.73 -32.57 -8.32
C GLY A 67 -8.34 -33.81 -7.53
N ARG A 68 -8.34 -34.97 -8.19
CA ARG A 68 -7.88 -36.23 -7.62
C ARG A 68 -6.50 -36.59 -8.16
N SER A 69 -5.56 -36.88 -7.25
CA SER A 69 -4.25 -37.40 -7.62
C SER A 69 -4.35 -38.90 -7.90
N GLY A 70 -4.28 -39.31 -9.17
CA GLY A 70 -4.20 -40.72 -9.55
C GLY A 70 -5.36 -41.28 -10.37
N GLY A 71 -6.23 -40.45 -10.94
CA GLY A 71 -7.27 -40.89 -11.87
C GLY A 71 -8.48 -39.97 -11.95
N PRO A 72 -9.54 -40.38 -12.67
CA PRO A 72 -10.77 -39.61 -12.77
C PRO A 72 -11.50 -39.50 -11.42
N LEU A 73 -12.31 -38.47 -11.27
CA LEU A 73 -13.16 -38.26 -10.10
C LEU A 73 -14.15 -39.42 -9.92
N SER A 74 -14.20 -39.97 -8.72
CA SER A 74 -15.18 -40.97 -8.33
C SER A 74 -16.51 -40.34 -7.94
N ALA A 75 -17.59 -41.13 -7.90
CA ALA A 75 -18.90 -40.65 -7.44
C ALA A 75 -18.85 -40.11 -5.99
N ALA A 76 -17.99 -40.66 -5.14
CA ALA A 76 -17.77 -40.16 -3.79
C ALA A 76 -17.13 -38.76 -3.82
N ASP A 77 -16.15 -38.53 -4.69
CA ASP A 77 -15.55 -37.20 -4.85
C ASP A 77 -16.57 -36.19 -5.31
N GLU A 78 -17.40 -36.56 -6.28
CA GLU A 78 -18.43 -35.67 -6.82
C GLU A 78 -19.44 -35.25 -5.75
N SER A 79 -19.79 -36.16 -4.83
CA SER A 79 -20.64 -35.85 -3.68
C SER A 79 -19.97 -34.89 -2.69
N SER A 80 -18.66 -35.05 -2.44
CA SER A 80 -17.88 -34.16 -1.57
C SER A 80 -17.66 -32.80 -2.22
N ILE A 81 -17.41 -32.74 -3.52
CA ILE A 81 -17.30 -31.50 -4.30
C ILE A 81 -18.63 -30.75 -4.25
N ALA A 82 -19.76 -31.41 -4.52
CA ALA A 82 -21.08 -30.80 -4.43
C ALA A 82 -21.39 -30.28 -3.03
N THR A 83 -20.91 -30.96 -1.98
CA THR A 83 -21.05 -30.51 -0.59
C THR A 83 -20.17 -29.29 -0.30
N ALA A 84 -18.92 -29.28 -0.76
CA ALA A 84 -18.02 -28.13 -0.64
C ALA A 84 -18.55 -26.90 -1.38
N THR A 85 -19.03 -27.07 -2.62
CA THR A 85 -19.63 -26.00 -3.43
C THR A 85 -20.86 -25.41 -2.75
N ARG A 86 -21.74 -26.24 -2.17
CA ARG A 86 -22.90 -25.78 -1.38
C ARG A 86 -22.49 -25.03 -0.12
N ALA A 87 -21.50 -25.55 0.61
CA ALA A 87 -20.99 -24.91 1.83
C ALA A 87 -20.38 -23.53 1.52
N VAL A 88 -19.65 -23.40 0.41
CA VAL A 88 -19.14 -22.11 -0.08
C VAL A 88 -20.29 -21.19 -0.46
N GLY A 89 -21.31 -21.68 -1.17
CA GLY A 89 -22.48 -20.89 -1.55
C GLY A 89 -23.29 -20.34 -0.37
N ALA A 90 -23.21 -20.98 0.80
CA ALA A 90 -23.87 -20.54 2.03
C ALA A 90 -23.09 -19.42 2.77
N VAL A 91 -21.84 -19.14 2.39
CA VAL A 91 -21.02 -18.11 3.05
C VAL A 91 -21.59 -16.71 2.79
N SER A 92 -21.76 -15.94 3.86
CA SER A 92 -22.17 -14.54 3.77
C SER A 92 -21.18 -13.73 2.93
N GLY A 93 -21.63 -13.22 1.79
CA GLY A 93 -20.79 -12.50 0.84
C GLY A 93 -20.57 -13.24 -0.48
N VAL A 94 -20.94 -14.52 -0.57
CA VAL A 94 -21.04 -15.23 -1.85
C VAL A 94 -22.36 -14.89 -2.52
N ARG A 95 -22.30 -14.55 -3.82
CA ARG A 95 -23.46 -14.25 -4.67
C ARG A 95 -23.98 -15.51 -5.31
N ASP A 96 -23.09 -16.21 -5.98
CA ASP A 96 -23.42 -17.37 -6.80
C ASP A 96 -22.22 -18.30 -6.86
N VAL A 97 -22.48 -19.59 -6.97
CA VAL A 97 -21.46 -20.60 -7.21
C VAL A 97 -21.90 -21.43 -8.41
N ARG A 98 -21.19 -21.25 -9.51
CA ARG A 98 -21.45 -21.99 -10.74
C ARG A 98 -20.48 -23.14 -10.83
N SER A 99 -21.00 -24.35 -10.65
CA SER A 99 -20.28 -25.57 -11.00
C SER A 99 -19.93 -25.50 -12.49
N GLY A 100 -18.64 -25.58 -12.79
CA GLY A 100 -18.10 -25.50 -14.12
C GLY A 100 -17.75 -26.87 -14.68
N GLU A 101 -16.90 -26.83 -15.70
CA GLU A 101 -16.60 -27.98 -16.54
C GLU A 101 -15.71 -29.02 -15.84
N LEU A 102 -15.91 -30.28 -16.23
CA LEU A 102 -15.02 -31.38 -15.91
C LEU A 102 -13.82 -31.33 -16.87
N SER A 103 -12.62 -31.61 -16.37
CA SER A 103 -11.43 -31.72 -17.21
C SER A 103 -11.58 -32.85 -18.23
N ARG A 104 -10.83 -32.77 -19.34
CA ARG A 104 -10.90 -33.76 -20.43
C ARG A 104 -10.56 -35.18 -19.98
N ASP A 105 -9.69 -35.31 -18.99
CA ASP A 105 -9.25 -36.57 -18.37
C ASP A 105 -10.15 -36.98 -17.19
N GLY A 106 -11.17 -36.19 -16.85
CA GLY A 106 -12.09 -36.45 -15.74
C GLY A 106 -11.49 -36.32 -14.34
N SER A 107 -10.23 -35.92 -14.21
CA SER A 107 -9.50 -35.88 -12.93
C SER A 107 -9.82 -34.67 -12.07
N SER A 108 -10.36 -33.61 -12.67
CA SER A 108 -10.56 -32.32 -12.01
C SER A 108 -11.87 -31.65 -12.41
N ARG A 109 -12.47 -30.90 -11.47
CA ARG A 109 -13.66 -30.08 -11.69
C ARG A 109 -13.40 -28.67 -11.21
N LEU A 110 -13.80 -27.71 -12.04
CA LEU A 110 -13.74 -26.30 -11.72
C LEU A 110 -15.13 -25.79 -11.33
N ALA A 111 -15.20 -24.90 -10.33
CA ALA A 111 -16.38 -24.12 -10.01
C ALA A 111 -15.98 -22.65 -9.86
N THR A 112 -16.84 -21.75 -10.35
CA THR A 112 -16.62 -20.31 -10.28
C THR A 112 -17.50 -19.72 -9.19
N VAL A 113 -16.88 -19.04 -8.24
CA VAL A 113 -17.55 -18.39 -7.11
C VAL A 113 -17.56 -16.89 -7.35
N GLU A 114 -18.75 -16.30 -7.46
CA GLU A 114 -18.93 -14.85 -7.55
C GLU A 114 -19.24 -14.25 -6.17
N LEU A 115 -18.65 -13.10 -5.84
CA LEU A 115 -18.83 -12.42 -4.56
C LEU A 115 -19.74 -11.19 -4.67
N LYS A 116 -20.45 -10.86 -3.59
CA LYS A 116 -21.36 -9.71 -3.51
C LYS A 116 -20.58 -8.44 -3.15
N GLY A 117 -20.39 -7.53 -4.10
CA GLY A 117 -20.01 -6.13 -3.81
C GLY A 117 -18.65 -5.95 -3.15
N VAL A 118 -17.78 -6.95 -3.27
CA VAL A 118 -16.45 -7.00 -2.67
C VAL A 118 -15.44 -7.06 -3.80
N GLY A 119 -14.55 -6.07 -3.88
CA GLY A 119 -13.42 -6.09 -4.82
C GLY A 119 -12.34 -7.06 -4.35
N ALA A 120 -11.63 -7.68 -5.30
CA ALA A 120 -10.64 -8.74 -5.02
C ALA A 120 -9.45 -8.27 -4.15
N ARG A 121 -9.25 -6.96 -4.05
CA ARG A 121 -8.19 -6.31 -3.25
C ARG A 121 -8.71 -5.60 -2.00
N SER A 122 -10.01 -5.65 -1.72
CA SER A 122 -10.61 -4.99 -0.55
C SER A 122 -10.49 -5.87 0.70
N GLY A 123 -10.42 -5.25 1.90
CA GLY A 123 -10.34 -5.98 3.17
C GLY A 123 -11.52 -6.94 3.41
N GLY A 124 -12.71 -6.62 2.87
CA GLY A 124 -13.87 -7.50 2.89
C GLY A 124 -13.66 -8.81 2.11
N GLY A 125 -12.81 -8.81 1.08
CA GLY A 125 -12.47 -9.99 0.28
C GLY A 125 -11.77 -11.06 1.08
N LYS A 126 -10.84 -10.66 1.95
CA LYS A 126 -10.12 -11.58 2.83
C LYS A 126 -11.05 -12.30 3.79
N MET A 127 -11.95 -11.56 4.46
CA MET A 127 -12.86 -12.14 5.44
C MET A 127 -13.77 -13.20 4.81
N VAL A 128 -14.40 -12.87 3.69
CA VAL A 128 -15.28 -13.81 2.98
C VAL A 128 -14.47 -15.01 2.47
N PHE A 129 -13.26 -14.78 1.96
CA PHE A 129 -12.39 -15.85 1.48
C PHE A 129 -11.93 -16.81 2.58
N ASP A 130 -11.58 -16.29 3.77
CA ASP A 130 -11.23 -17.13 4.92
C ASP A 130 -12.43 -17.98 5.38
N GLN A 131 -13.65 -17.43 5.34
CA GLN A 131 -14.87 -18.19 5.61
C GLN A 131 -15.11 -19.30 4.57
N MET A 132 -14.93 -19.00 3.28
CA MET A 132 -15.02 -20.03 2.21
C MET A 132 -13.98 -21.14 2.39
N ARG A 133 -12.75 -20.77 2.75
CA ARG A 133 -11.67 -21.73 3.05
C ARG A 133 -12.01 -22.59 4.27
N GLY A 134 -12.59 -22.00 5.32
CA GLY A 134 -13.10 -22.73 6.48
C GLY A 134 -14.23 -23.71 6.11
N ALA A 135 -15.18 -23.27 5.28
CA ALA A 135 -16.29 -24.10 4.81
C ALA A 135 -15.79 -25.33 4.04
N VAL A 136 -14.83 -25.17 3.11
CA VAL A 136 -14.24 -26.30 2.38
C VAL A 136 -13.50 -27.26 3.31
N ARG A 137 -12.74 -26.73 4.29
CA ARG A 137 -12.02 -27.56 5.28
C ARG A 137 -12.95 -28.37 6.19
N SER A 138 -14.19 -27.92 6.39
CA SER A 138 -15.19 -28.65 7.19
C SER A 138 -15.79 -29.86 6.46
N VAL A 139 -15.59 -29.97 5.15
CA VAL A 139 -16.05 -31.09 4.35
C VAL A 139 -15.02 -32.23 4.41
N HIS A 140 -15.47 -33.42 4.81
CA HIS A 140 -14.65 -34.62 4.80
C HIS A 140 -14.41 -35.06 3.34
N ALA A 141 -13.23 -34.73 2.81
CA ALA A 141 -12.82 -35.15 1.48
C ALA A 141 -12.27 -36.61 1.51
N PRO A 142 -12.64 -37.47 0.54
CA PRO A 142 -12.04 -38.78 0.38
C PRO A 142 -10.52 -38.72 0.20
N ALA A 143 -9.82 -39.78 0.58
CA ALA A 143 -8.37 -39.87 0.37
C ALA A 143 -8.02 -39.69 -1.12
N GLY A 144 -7.10 -38.76 -1.40
CA GLY A 144 -6.66 -38.43 -2.76
C GLY A 144 -7.42 -37.28 -3.44
N LEU A 145 -8.53 -36.80 -2.86
CA LEU A 145 -9.22 -35.60 -3.34
C LEU A 145 -8.65 -34.35 -2.67
N GLN A 146 -8.26 -33.37 -3.49
CA GLN A 146 -7.80 -32.07 -3.05
C GLN A 146 -8.72 -30.98 -3.59
N ILE A 147 -9.11 -30.04 -2.72
CA ILE A 147 -9.97 -28.91 -3.10
C ILE A 147 -9.24 -27.62 -2.74
N HIS A 148 -8.97 -26.80 -3.75
CA HIS A 148 -8.20 -25.58 -3.61
C HIS A 148 -8.90 -24.39 -4.25
N PHE A 149 -8.57 -23.19 -3.79
CA PHE A 149 -8.99 -21.96 -4.43
C PHE A 149 -7.89 -21.41 -5.33
N ALA A 150 -8.29 -20.80 -6.45
CA ALA A 150 -7.42 -20.15 -7.41
C ALA A 150 -8.05 -18.83 -7.92
N GLY A 151 -7.33 -18.10 -8.76
CA GLY A 151 -7.75 -16.79 -9.28
C GLY A 151 -7.25 -15.62 -8.44
N GLU A 152 -7.58 -14.40 -8.91
CA GLU A 152 -7.01 -13.15 -8.39
C GLU A 152 -7.25 -12.97 -6.88
N LEU A 153 -8.45 -13.30 -6.39
CA LEU A 153 -8.76 -13.17 -4.97
C LEU A 153 -7.95 -14.13 -4.10
N ALA A 154 -7.84 -15.41 -4.48
CA ALA A 154 -7.06 -16.37 -3.72
C ALA A 154 -5.59 -15.97 -3.66
N GLN A 155 -5.04 -15.55 -4.81
CA GLN A 155 -3.68 -15.04 -4.93
C GLN A 155 -3.47 -13.77 -4.10
N SER A 156 -4.40 -12.82 -4.14
CA SER A 156 -4.29 -11.56 -3.40
C SER A 156 -4.32 -11.79 -1.89
N VAL A 157 -5.23 -12.64 -1.41
CA VAL A 157 -5.34 -12.95 0.03
C VAL A 157 -4.10 -13.69 0.53
N ASP A 158 -3.61 -14.69 -0.20
CA ASP A 158 -2.43 -15.45 0.21
C ASP A 158 -1.14 -14.63 0.09
N ALA A 159 -1.01 -13.77 -0.92
CA ALA A 159 0.09 -12.82 -1.03
C ALA A 159 0.08 -11.83 0.12
N ASN A 160 -1.08 -11.23 0.43
CA ASN A 160 -1.22 -10.29 1.55
C ASN A 160 -0.94 -10.96 2.91
N ALA A 161 -1.37 -12.21 3.10
CA ALA A 161 -1.09 -12.95 4.33
C ALA A 161 0.42 -13.13 4.54
N LYS A 162 1.15 -13.54 3.49
CA LYS A 162 2.63 -13.65 3.56
C LYS A 162 3.30 -12.29 3.71
N GLN A 163 2.79 -11.26 3.03
CA GLN A 163 3.38 -9.93 3.04
C GLN A 163 3.20 -9.24 4.40
N SER A 164 2.05 -9.37 5.06
CA SER A 164 1.81 -8.72 6.37
C SER A 164 2.79 -9.16 7.47
N HIS A 165 3.23 -10.44 7.46
CA HIS A 165 4.21 -10.95 8.40
C HIS A 165 5.64 -10.49 8.08
N THR A 166 6.03 -10.50 6.80
CA THR A 166 7.38 -10.09 6.40
C THR A 166 7.55 -8.58 6.43
N GLN A 167 6.53 -7.83 6.00
CA GLN A 167 6.60 -6.38 5.88
C GLN A 167 6.77 -5.70 7.23
N SER A 168 6.05 -6.12 8.27
CA SER A 168 6.20 -5.51 9.61
C SER A 168 7.59 -5.73 10.21
N LEU A 169 8.16 -6.94 10.03
CA LEU A 169 9.51 -7.24 10.47
C LEU A 169 10.56 -6.49 9.65
N THR A 170 10.45 -6.48 8.32
CA THR A 170 11.39 -5.77 7.46
C THR A 170 11.33 -4.26 7.70
N GLU A 171 10.14 -3.67 7.83
CA GLU A 171 9.99 -2.24 8.14
C GLU A 171 10.65 -1.89 9.48
N LEU A 172 10.37 -2.66 10.54
CA LEU A 172 11.00 -2.44 11.84
C LEU A 172 12.52 -2.58 11.77
N LEU A 173 13.02 -3.63 11.13
CA LEU A 173 14.45 -3.89 11.01
C LEU A 173 15.16 -2.83 10.16
N SER A 174 14.51 -2.36 9.08
CA SER A 174 15.00 -1.27 8.25
C SER A 174 15.06 0.05 9.02
N VAL A 175 14.03 0.38 9.82
CA VAL A 175 14.04 1.58 10.67
C VAL A 175 15.17 1.50 11.69
N ILE A 176 15.33 0.37 12.37
CA ILE A 176 16.44 0.15 13.33
C ILE A 176 17.78 0.27 12.61
N PHE A 177 17.94 -0.33 11.44
CA PHE A 177 19.15 -0.27 10.64
C PHE A 177 19.49 1.15 10.20
N ILE A 178 18.51 1.93 9.73
CA ILE A 178 18.70 3.34 9.37
C ILE A 178 19.11 4.14 10.60
N ILE A 179 18.45 3.97 11.74
CA ILE A 179 18.83 4.64 12.99
C ILE A 179 20.26 4.29 13.37
N ALA A 180 20.63 3.00 13.35
CA ALA A 180 21.99 2.55 13.64
C ALA A 180 23.02 3.14 12.67
N LEU A 181 22.72 3.16 11.37
CA LEU A 181 23.57 3.77 10.35
C LEU A 181 23.75 5.27 10.60
N LEU A 182 22.67 6.00 10.90
CA LEU A 182 22.74 7.41 11.23
C LEU A 182 23.58 7.66 12.50
N LEU A 183 23.45 6.81 13.52
CA LEU A 183 24.28 6.90 14.72
C LEU A 183 25.77 6.68 14.43
N VAL A 184 26.10 5.71 13.58
CA VAL A 184 27.49 5.40 13.19
C VAL A 184 28.09 6.52 12.34
N VAL A 185 27.35 7.01 11.34
CA VAL A 185 27.82 8.04 10.40
C VAL A 185 27.99 9.39 11.11
N PHE A 186 27.00 9.81 11.89
CA PHE A 186 27.02 11.14 12.51
C PHE A 186 27.75 11.17 13.86
N ARG A 187 28.06 10.01 14.47
CA ARG A 187 28.68 9.89 15.80
C ARG A 187 27.98 10.70 16.91
N ALA A 188 26.75 11.16 16.67
CA ALA A 188 25.97 12.01 17.54
C ALA A 188 24.48 11.82 17.23
N VAL A 189 23.68 11.40 18.22
CA VAL A 189 22.23 11.11 18.10
C VAL A 189 21.42 12.35 17.66
N LEU A 190 21.86 13.53 18.09
CA LEU A 190 21.14 14.79 17.89
C LEU A 190 21.30 15.38 16.49
N ALA A 191 22.45 15.18 15.83
CA ALA A 191 22.70 15.77 14.52
C ALA A 191 21.71 15.27 13.43
N PRO A 192 21.47 13.96 13.26
CA PRO A 192 20.46 13.46 12.32
C PRO A 192 19.05 13.92 12.66
N LEU A 193 18.68 13.99 13.95
CA LEU A 193 17.35 14.47 14.35
C LEU A 193 17.14 15.92 13.94
N VAL A 194 18.15 16.78 14.12
CA VAL A 194 18.06 18.20 13.78
C VAL A 194 18.03 18.43 12.26
N THR A 195 18.69 17.60 11.45
CA THR A 195 18.65 17.72 9.98
C THR A 195 17.44 17.07 9.35
N LEU A 196 16.96 15.95 9.91
CA LEU A 196 15.87 15.16 9.33
C LEU A 196 14.49 15.69 9.74
N PHE A 197 14.35 16.24 10.95
CA PHE A 197 13.08 16.75 11.45
C PHE A 197 12.46 17.85 10.56
N PRO A 198 13.21 18.87 10.08
CA PRO A 198 12.69 19.86 9.14
C PRO A 198 12.25 19.24 7.80
N ALA A 199 13.00 18.26 7.28
CA ALA A 199 12.67 17.58 6.03
C ALA A 199 11.37 16.77 6.15
N VAL A 200 11.19 16.08 7.28
CA VAL A 200 9.94 15.35 7.58
C VAL A 200 8.76 16.30 7.75
N LEU A 201 8.94 17.42 8.47
CA LEU A 201 7.92 18.47 8.59
C LEU A 201 7.51 19.02 7.21
N ALA A 202 8.50 19.28 6.34
CA ALA A 202 8.25 19.74 4.98
C ALA A 202 7.44 18.71 4.18
N LEU A 203 7.75 17.41 4.30
CA LEU A 203 6.98 16.34 3.66
C LEU A 203 5.54 16.24 4.18
N LEU A 204 5.35 16.35 5.51
CA LEU A 204 4.03 16.32 6.14
C LEU A 204 3.13 17.45 5.65
N ILE A 205 3.70 18.61 5.34
CA ILE A 205 2.96 19.78 4.85
C ILE A 205 2.80 19.73 3.32
N ALA A 206 3.85 19.35 2.59
CA ALA A 206 3.84 19.32 1.13
C ALA A 206 2.87 18.28 0.57
N GLY A 207 2.78 17.10 1.19
CA GLY A 207 1.87 16.04 0.73
C GLY A 207 0.42 16.50 0.61
N PRO A 208 -0.21 17.02 1.69
CA PRO A 208 -1.58 17.49 1.64
C PRO A 208 -1.79 18.73 0.77
N LEU A 209 -0.80 19.64 0.68
CA LEU A 209 -0.85 20.77 -0.24
C LEU A 209 -0.90 20.31 -1.71
N ILE A 210 -0.06 19.33 -2.07
CA ILE A 210 -0.08 18.73 -3.41
C ILE A 210 -1.39 17.96 -3.64
N GLY A 211 -1.90 17.27 -2.61
CA GLY A 211 -3.20 16.61 -2.64
C GLY A 211 -4.35 17.58 -2.94
N GLU A 212 -4.30 18.79 -2.36
CA GLU A 212 -5.28 19.84 -2.65
C GLU A 212 -5.08 20.42 -4.06
N ALA A 213 -3.84 20.65 -4.48
CA ALA A 213 -3.53 21.06 -5.86
C ALA A 213 -4.01 20.04 -6.90
N ALA A 214 -4.05 18.75 -6.55
CA ALA A 214 -4.58 17.71 -7.42
C ALA A 214 -6.08 17.86 -7.69
N LYS A 215 -6.86 18.39 -6.74
CA LYS A 215 -8.26 18.76 -6.98
C LYS A 215 -8.40 19.88 -7.99
N ALA A 216 -7.42 20.78 -8.06
CA ALA A 216 -7.36 21.88 -9.03
C ALA A 216 -6.90 21.44 -10.43
N GLY A 217 -6.73 20.13 -10.66
CA GLY A 217 -6.38 19.56 -11.98
C GLY A 217 -4.93 19.13 -12.11
N LEU A 218 -4.12 19.18 -11.04
CA LEU A 218 -2.76 18.64 -11.07
C LEU A 218 -2.81 17.10 -11.04
N GLU A 219 -2.27 16.47 -12.08
CA GLU A 219 -2.17 15.01 -12.10
C GLU A 219 -0.97 14.52 -11.29
N VAL A 220 -1.24 13.78 -10.22
CA VAL A 220 -0.21 13.25 -9.34
C VAL A 220 -0.17 11.73 -9.43
N SER A 221 1.02 11.18 -9.65
CA SER A 221 1.26 9.74 -9.70
C SER A 221 1.89 9.21 -8.42
N THR A 222 1.68 7.93 -8.16
CA THR A 222 2.39 7.21 -7.08
C THR A 222 3.91 7.32 -7.25
N PHE A 223 4.40 7.39 -8.49
CA PHE A 223 5.83 7.58 -8.77
C PHE A 223 6.32 8.98 -8.35
N THR A 224 5.54 10.02 -8.61
CA THR A 224 5.81 11.39 -8.15
C THR A 224 5.88 11.45 -6.63
N GLN A 225 4.97 10.75 -5.94
CA GLN A 225 4.99 10.65 -4.48
C GLN A 225 6.29 10.00 -3.96
N LEU A 226 6.77 8.93 -4.62
CA LEU A 226 8.02 8.29 -4.24
C LEU A 226 9.23 9.22 -4.43
N ILE A 227 9.32 9.88 -5.59
CA ILE A 227 10.42 10.83 -5.87
C ILE A 227 10.39 12.01 -4.91
N LEU A 228 9.21 12.55 -4.57
CA LEU A 228 9.07 13.65 -3.62
C LEU A 228 9.72 13.30 -2.28
N ILE A 229 9.45 12.11 -1.75
CA ILE A 229 10.01 11.64 -0.48
C ILE A 229 11.54 11.58 -0.57
N VAL A 230 12.07 10.96 -1.62
CA VAL A 230 13.52 10.78 -1.80
C VAL A 230 14.23 12.13 -1.94
N ILE A 231 13.72 13.03 -2.77
CA ILE A 231 14.35 14.34 -3.01
C ILE A 231 14.27 15.23 -1.78
N VAL A 232 13.10 15.37 -1.15
CA VAL A 232 12.95 16.28 -0.01
C VAL A 232 13.72 15.76 1.19
N LEU A 233 13.72 14.45 1.44
CA LEU A 233 14.49 13.88 2.53
C LEU A 233 16.00 14.03 2.26
N GLY A 234 16.48 13.65 1.07
CA GLY A 234 17.90 13.75 0.72
C GLY A 234 18.43 15.19 0.72
N ALA A 235 17.80 16.08 -0.06
CA ALA A 235 18.20 17.48 -0.11
C ALA A 235 18.01 18.18 1.25
N GLY A 236 16.93 17.87 1.97
CA GLY A 236 16.65 18.43 3.29
C GLY A 236 17.71 18.04 4.32
N THR A 237 18.13 16.77 4.33
CA THR A 237 19.22 16.33 5.21
C THR A 237 20.56 16.96 4.84
N ASP A 238 20.86 17.10 3.55
CA ASP A 238 22.11 17.69 3.07
C ASP A 238 22.20 19.17 3.44
N TYR A 239 21.14 19.95 3.20
CA TYR A 239 21.08 21.36 3.62
C TYR A 239 21.16 21.52 5.12
N GLY A 240 20.45 20.68 5.88
CA GLY A 240 20.53 20.66 7.34
C GLY A 240 21.97 20.40 7.82
N LEU A 241 22.67 19.46 7.18
CA LEU A 241 24.04 19.12 7.54
C LEU A 241 24.99 20.29 7.27
N PHE A 242 24.91 20.93 6.11
CA PHE A 242 25.71 22.12 5.79
C PHE A 242 25.47 23.24 6.80
N LEU A 243 24.21 23.49 7.16
CA LEU A 243 23.87 24.54 8.10
C LEU A 243 24.42 24.25 9.52
N ILE A 244 24.29 23.01 10.00
CA ILE A 244 24.88 22.59 11.29
C ILE A 244 26.40 22.69 11.24
N PHE A 245 27.03 22.22 10.17
CA PHE A 245 28.48 22.27 10.02
C PHE A 245 28.99 23.72 10.11
N ARG A 246 28.33 24.64 9.41
CA ARG A 246 28.64 26.07 9.43
C ARG A 246 28.46 26.70 10.80
N VAL A 247 27.39 26.34 11.53
CA VAL A 247 27.18 26.81 12.91
C VAL A 247 28.27 26.27 13.84
N ARG A 248 28.64 24.99 13.73
CA ARG A 248 29.70 24.38 14.53
C ARG A 248 31.06 24.99 14.25
N GLU A 249 31.35 25.30 12.99
CA GLU A 249 32.55 26.02 12.59
C GLU A 249 32.61 27.40 13.26
N GLY A 250 31.52 28.18 13.22
CA GLY A 250 31.46 29.48 13.90
C GLY A 250 31.69 29.36 15.42
N LEU A 251 31.05 28.38 16.07
CA LEU A 251 31.23 28.10 17.50
C LEU A 251 32.68 27.70 17.83
N ALA A 252 33.31 26.89 16.98
CA ALA A 252 34.71 26.48 17.16
C ALA A 252 35.69 27.66 17.06
N HIS A 253 35.33 28.70 16.30
CA HIS A 253 36.08 29.96 16.22
C HIS A 253 35.70 30.97 17.33
N GLY A 254 34.93 30.55 18.34
CA GLY A 254 34.58 31.39 19.49
C GLY A 254 33.46 32.41 19.22
N VAL A 255 32.73 32.28 18.11
CA VAL A 255 31.58 33.15 17.82
C VAL A 255 30.42 32.80 18.75
N GLU A 256 29.75 33.82 19.29
CA GLU A 256 28.54 33.65 20.10
C GLU A 256 27.48 32.80 19.35
N PRO A 257 26.77 31.86 20.01
CA PRO A 257 25.86 30.93 19.33
C PRO A 257 24.79 31.62 18.48
N ARG A 258 24.31 32.78 18.93
CA ARG A 258 23.31 33.57 18.19
C ARG A 258 23.90 34.13 16.89
N GLU A 259 25.13 34.59 16.93
CA GLU A 259 25.83 35.18 15.78
C GLU A 259 26.29 34.10 14.81
N ALA A 260 26.74 32.95 15.31
CA ALA A 260 27.07 31.78 14.49
C ALA A 260 25.88 31.32 13.64
N VAL A 261 24.66 31.30 14.20
CA VAL A 261 23.43 30.98 13.44
C VAL A 261 23.10 32.04 12.40
N ILE A 262 23.26 33.33 12.72
CA ILE A 262 23.01 34.41 11.75
C ILE A 262 24.01 34.33 10.59
N ALA A 263 25.29 34.12 10.90
CA ALA A 263 26.35 33.97 9.90
C ALA A 263 26.18 32.73 9.02
N ALA A 264 25.68 31.63 9.60
CA ALA A 264 25.38 30.43 8.85
C ALA A 264 24.21 30.62 7.87
N VAL A 265 23.14 31.31 8.28
CA VAL A 265 21.97 31.54 7.42
C VAL A 265 22.21 32.60 6.34
N SER A 266 23.14 33.53 6.54
CA SER A 266 23.42 34.61 5.58
C SER A 266 24.43 34.25 4.49
N ARG A 267 25.14 33.13 4.63
CA ARG A 267 26.23 32.70 3.72
C ARG A 267 25.95 31.35 3.03
N VAL A 268 24.75 30.81 3.18
CA VAL A 268 24.26 29.59 2.52
C VAL A 268 23.30 29.96 1.39
#